data_AF-A0A6G0UKP2-F1
#
_entry.id   AF-A0A6G0UKP2-F1
#
_cell.length_a   1.000
_cell.length_b   1.000
_cell.length_c   1.000
_cell.angle_alpha   90.00
_cell.angle_beta   90.00
_cell.angle_gamma   90.00
#
_symmetry.space_group_name_H-M   'P 1'
#
loop_
_entity.id
_entity.type
_entity.pdbx_description
1 polymer ?
#
loop_
_entity_poly.entity_id
_entity_poly.type
_entity_poly.pdbx_seq_one_letter_code
_entity_poly.pdbx_strand_id
1 'polypeptide(L)'
;MTELCDLSHEVFEIPSSSISTPERPFKLLVKNEVFTIDSEKFRKLSPIFAVMCFGRDFENGRELTREIVDEKSHDIAVFIKCLQNSGNINEANFPTILRLATKYQVKSLVEACENFILDAAELNKLRADQVLTLIIAANDHHLRRAVLEHLVLRLGKEDRLTFNRLKLSRFLPSHLYGAVIATNMNMIQAREIERMNGHVFRLERSKVASRRSMCDKCKKIIEASHCDGCRLTLYTSDGAYNAHFQNAVGATYDNAGTPSCYQSKPNLKLPGTLQLVSGQLVVKNAMNLVGSTQALLTLKKDSWLIGTVCDHGSSKNPLIPDSDCKFALCGNATTLCTALGTPGTHSLGEIEGDLGINGTIELPALSDAIMGILKGRWQATLDIQTQGTVVASIKIPSNEDYIDVQQ
;
A
#
# COMPACT_ATOMS: atom_id res chain seq x y z
N MET A 1 13.62 65.90 -50.00
CA MET A 1 14.14 64.74 -50.75
C MET A 1 13.82 63.53 -49.88
N THR A 2 12.59 63.01 -49.81
CA THR A 2 11.78 62.36 -50.88
C THR A 2 12.65 61.33 -51.61
N GLU A 3 12.42 60.01 -51.62
CA GLU A 3 11.23 59.11 -51.70
C GLU A 3 11.46 57.87 -50.77
N LEU A 4 10.53 57.13 -50.14
CA LEU A 4 9.27 56.44 -50.51
C LEU A 4 9.39 55.31 -51.56
N CYS A 5 9.30 54.05 -51.09
CA CYS A 5 8.55 52.89 -51.64
C CYS A 5 9.11 51.60 -50.97
N ASP A 6 8.47 50.87 -50.06
CA ASP A 6 7.14 50.25 -49.97
C ASP A 6 7.13 48.76 -50.40
N LEU A 7 6.47 47.94 -49.57
CA LEU A 7 5.99 46.54 -49.77
C LEU A 7 7.06 45.43 -49.89
N SER A 8 6.92 44.21 -49.35
CA SER A 8 5.83 43.50 -48.67
C SER A 8 6.37 42.16 -48.15
N HIS A 9 5.77 41.67 -47.06
CA HIS A 9 5.64 40.27 -46.60
C HIS A 9 6.41 39.16 -47.34
N GLU A 10 7.21 38.39 -46.59
CA GLU A 10 7.09 36.93 -46.52
C GLU A 10 7.70 36.41 -45.21
N VAL A 11 6.85 35.87 -44.34
CA VAL A 11 7.24 35.07 -43.17
C VAL A 11 7.62 33.71 -43.71
N PHE A 12 8.92 33.40 -43.81
CA PHE A 12 9.36 32.04 -44.07
C PHE A 12 9.36 31.26 -42.74
N GLU A 13 8.37 30.38 -42.62
CA GLU A 13 8.35 29.28 -41.68
C GLU A 13 9.67 28.48 -41.79
N ILE A 14 10.31 28.21 -40.65
CA ILE A 14 11.44 27.28 -40.57
C ILE A 14 10.84 25.87 -40.49
N PRO A 15 11.01 24.98 -41.49
CA PRO A 15 10.63 23.60 -41.33
C PRO A 15 11.72 22.91 -40.49
N SER A 16 11.35 22.57 -39.27
CA SER A 16 12.07 21.65 -38.41
C SER A 16 12.21 20.28 -39.08
N SER A 17 13.40 19.98 -39.61
CA SER A 17 13.81 18.60 -39.92
C SER A 17 15.34 18.47 -39.93
N SER A 18 15.94 18.37 -38.74
CA SER A 18 17.35 17.99 -38.62
C SER A 18 17.50 16.47 -38.81
N ILE A 19 17.54 16.03 -40.06
CA ILE A 19 18.15 14.74 -40.39
C ILE A 19 19.66 14.98 -40.36
N SER A 20 20.30 14.67 -39.23
CA SER A 20 21.76 14.71 -39.13
C SER A 20 22.37 13.60 -39.97
N THR A 21 23.07 13.95 -41.05
CA THR A 21 23.90 13.03 -41.83
C THR A 21 25.03 12.49 -40.95
N PRO A 22 25.27 11.16 -40.90
CA PRO A 22 26.30 10.58 -40.04
C PRO A 22 27.69 11.00 -40.51
N GLU A 23 28.50 11.58 -39.61
CA GLU A 23 29.86 12.07 -39.90
C GLU A 23 30.81 10.96 -40.38
N ARG A 24 30.53 9.70 -39.99
CA ARG A 24 31.20 8.49 -40.51
C ARG A 24 30.22 7.31 -40.60
N PRO A 25 29.57 7.07 -41.75
CA PRO A 25 28.64 5.96 -41.91
C PRO A 25 29.39 4.62 -41.89
N PHE A 26 28.91 3.69 -41.06
CA PHE A 26 29.39 2.32 -41.01
C PHE A 26 28.24 1.36 -41.28
N LYS A 27 28.50 0.31 -42.03
CA LYS A 27 27.49 -0.65 -42.50
C LYS A 27 27.54 -1.91 -41.65
N LEU A 28 26.41 -2.30 -41.11
CA LEU A 28 26.22 -3.61 -40.50
C LEU A 28 25.44 -4.48 -41.47
N LEU A 29 26.06 -5.54 -41.97
CA LEU A 29 25.39 -6.56 -42.79
C LEU A 29 24.83 -7.63 -41.85
N VAL A 30 23.51 -7.74 -41.76
CA VAL A 30 22.84 -8.77 -40.94
C VAL A 30 22.04 -9.65 -41.90
N LYS A 31 22.55 -10.85 -42.17
CA LYS A 31 22.04 -11.73 -43.23
C LYS A 31 22.05 -11.00 -44.58
N ASN A 32 20.87 -10.61 -45.09
CA ASN A 32 20.71 -9.97 -46.39
C ASN A 32 20.36 -8.48 -46.30
N GLU A 33 20.34 -7.90 -45.09
CA GLU A 33 19.99 -6.48 -44.87
C GLU A 33 21.20 -5.67 -44.41
N VAL A 34 21.32 -4.44 -44.90
CA VAL A 34 22.41 -3.52 -44.56
C VAL A 34 21.87 -2.35 -43.75
N PHE A 35 22.38 -2.20 -42.53
CA PHE A 35 22.06 -1.08 -41.64
C PHE A 35 23.20 -0.07 -41.65
N THR A 36 22.89 1.20 -41.93
CA THR A 36 23.88 2.28 -41.84
C THR A 36 23.78 2.94 -40.47
N ILE A 37 24.89 2.95 -39.73
CA ILE A 37 24.99 3.52 -38.38
C ILE A 37 26.03 4.65 -38.33
N ASP A 38 25.88 5.52 -37.34
CA ASP A 38 26.89 6.52 -36.98
C ASP A 38 27.95 5.89 -36.07
N SER A 39 29.15 5.70 -36.61
CA SER A 39 30.26 5.06 -35.90
C SER A 39 30.65 5.77 -34.61
N GLU A 40 30.65 7.12 -34.61
CA GLU A 40 31.09 7.92 -33.46
C GLU A 40 30.05 7.86 -32.34
N LYS A 41 28.76 7.91 -32.69
CA LYS A 41 27.68 7.75 -31.71
C LYS A 41 27.69 6.35 -31.10
N PHE A 42 27.82 5.30 -31.92
CA PHE A 42 27.77 3.91 -31.45
C PHE A 42 29.00 3.54 -30.60
N ARG A 43 30.18 4.07 -30.94
CA ARG A 43 31.41 3.91 -30.14
C ARG A 43 31.23 4.41 -28.70
N LYS A 44 30.56 5.55 -28.51
CA LYS A 44 30.32 6.13 -27.17
C LYS A 44 29.32 5.31 -26.36
N LEU A 45 28.41 4.61 -27.02
CA LEU A 45 27.35 3.81 -26.39
C LEU A 45 27.84 2.42 -25.94
N SER A 46 28.88 1.89 -26.56
CA SER A 46 29.34 0.52 -26.31
C SER A 46 30.84 0.33 -26.58
N PRO A 47 31.57 -0.34 -25.66
CA PRO A 47 32.93 -0.76 -25.92
C PRO A 47 33.01 -1.81 -27.05
N ILE A 48 31.96 -2.62 -27.24
CA ILE A 48 31.91 -3.60 -28.34
C ILE A 48 31.80 -2.87 -29.68
N PHE A 49 30.96 -1.84 -29.80
CA PHE A 49 30.91 -1.03 -31.02
C PHE A 49 32.19 -0.20 -31.23
N ALA A 50 32.88 0.21 -30.16
CA ALA A 50 34.19 0.85 -30.29
C ALA A 50 35.20 -0.07 -30.97
N VAL A 51 35.28 -1.34 -30.55
CA VAL A 51 36.16 -2.34 -31.19
C VAL A 51 35.63 -2.73 -32.58
N MET A 52 34.32 -2.85 -32.76
CA MET A 52 33.72 -3.25 -34.02
C MET A 52 33.90 -2.21 -35.13
N CYS A 53 33.89 -0.91 -34.80
CA CYS A 53 34.04 0.17 -35.78
C CYS A 53 35.48 0.70 -35.91
N PHE A 54 36.35 0.47 -34.91
CA PHE A 54 37.70 1.06 -34.83
C PHE A 54 38.79 0.08 -34.36
N GLY A 55 38.54 -1.24 -34.40
CA GLY A 55 39.49 -2.27 -33.98
C GLY A 55 40.76 -2.37 -34.83
N ARG A 56 41.72 -3.21 -34.42
CA ARG A 56 43.01 -3.39 -35.12
C ARG A 56 42.86 -4.07 -36.49
N ASP A 57 41.77 -4.81 -36.71
CA ASP A 57 41.45 -5.42 -38.01
C ASP A 57 41.17 -4.39 -39.12
N PHE A 58 41.11 -3.10 -38.79
CA PHE A 58 40.88 -1.99 -39.73
C PHE A 58 42.17 -1.34 -40.25
N GLU A 59 43.34 -1.98 -40.03
CA GLU A 59 44.59 -1.60 -40.68
C GLU A 59 44.39 -1.57 -42.21
N ASN A 60 44.56 -0.38 -42.81
CA ASN A 60 44.37 -0.01 -44.23
C ASN A 60 42.98 0.53 -44.66
N GLY A 61 42.07 0.84 -43.72
CA GLY A 61 41.05 1.87 -43.93
C GLY A 61 39.98 1.63 -45.01
N ARG A 62 39.66 0.39 -45.37
CA ARG A 62 38.72 0.12 -46.49
C ARG A 62 37.42 -0.62 -46.14
N GLU A 63 37.35 -1.38 -45.07
CA GLU A 63 36.10 -2.08 -44.75
C GLU A 63 35.26 -1.22 -43.80
N LEU A 64 34.29 -0.49 -44.35
CA LEU A 64 33.24 0.20 -43.59
C LEU A 64 32.04 -0.71 -43.37
N THR A 65 32.23 -2.03 -43.39
CA THR A 65 31.16 -3.02 -43.28
C THR A 65 31.56 -4.13 -42.31
N ARG A 66 30.66 -4.52 -41.41
CA ARG A 66 30.82 -5.70 -40.54
C ARG A 66 29.62 -6.62 -40.69
N GLU A 67 29.87 -7.91 -40.81
CA GLU A 67 28.82 -8.92 -40.85
C GLU A 67 28.44 -9.39 -39.43
N ILE A 68 27.14 -9.48 -39.15
CA ILE A 68 26.55 -10.06 -37.94
C ILE A 68 25.77 -11.30 -38.37
N VAL A 69 26.32 -12.47 -38.11
CA VAL A 69 25.80 -13.76 -38.60
C VAL A 69 24.80 -14.42 -37.63
N ASP A 70 24.85 -14.06 -36.36
CA ASP A 70 24.14 -14.74 -35.28
C ASP A 70 22.86 -14.01 -34.83
N GLU A 71 22.40 -13.02 -35.60
CA GLU A 71 21.20 -12.23 -35.29
C GLU A 71 20.22 -12.16 -36.46
N LYS A 72 18.95 -11.84 -36.14
CA LYS A 72 17.93 -11.55 -37.15
C LYS A 72 17.96 -10.08 -37.49
N SER A 73 17.77 -9.75 -38.77
CA SER A 73 17.77 -8.37 -39.27
C SER A 73 16.68 -7.53 -38.58
N HIS A 74 15.49 -8.11 -38.35
CA HIS A 74 14.42 -7.47 -37.58
C HIS A 74 14.85 -7.09 -36.15
N ASP A 75 15.54 -7.98 -35.44
CA ASP A 75 15.96 -7.75 -34.06
C ASP A 75 16.98 -6.60 -33.99
N ILE A 76 17.92 -6.57 -34.94
CA ILE A 76 18.90 -5.48 -35.07
C ILE A 76 18.23 -4.14 -35.44
N ALA A 77 17.24 -4.16 -36.33
CA ALA A 77 16.49 -2.96 -36.70
C ALA A 77 15.79 -2.34 -35.48
N VAL A 78 15.11 -3.17 -34.68
CA VAL A 78 14.41 -2.74 -33.46
C VAL A 78 15.41 -2.24 -32.41
N PHE A 79 16.56 -2.90 -32.28
CA PHE A 79 17.65 -2.47 -31.40
C PHE A 79 18.24 -1.11 -31.78
N ILE A 80 18.56 -0.88 -33.06
CA ILE A 80 19.06 0.40 -33.55
C ILE A 80 18.04 1.52 -33.30
N LYS A 81 16.74 1.25 -33.52
CA LYS A 81 15.67 2.20 -33.22
C LYS A 81 15.63 2.59 -31.73
N CYS A 82 15.82 1.61 -30.84
CA CYS A 82 15.85 1.86 -29.39
C CYS A 82 17.14 2.55 -28.92
N LEU A 83 18.27 2.35 -29.60
CA LEU A 83 19.50 3.12 -29.35
C LEU A 83 19.36 4.61 -29.69
N GLN A 84 18.53 4.93 -30.68
CA GLN A 84 18.24 6.31 -31.05
C GLN A 84 17.25 6.96 -30.09
N ASN A 85 16.21 6.23 -29.70
CA ASN A 85 15.21 6.68 -28.73
C ASN A 85 14.74 5.50 -27.87
N SER A 86 15.10 5.52 -26.58
CA SER A 86 14.77 4.50 -25.60
C SER A 86 13.28 4.43 -25.26
N GLY A 87 12.49 5.47 -25.58
CA GLY A 87 11.03 5.45 -25.42
C GLY A 87 10.30 4.48 -26.37
N ASN A 88 11.01 3.83 -27.30
CA ASN A 88 10.45 2.77 -28.14
C ASN A 88 10.43 1.39 -27.46
N ILE A 89 10.97 1.27 -26.23
CA ILE A 89 10.92 0.02 -25.46
C ILE A 89 9.47 -0.26 -25.06
N ASN A 90 9.01 -1.48 -25.31
CA ASN A 90 7.69 -1.97 -24.95
C ASN A 90 7.76 -3.47 -24.60
N GLU A 91 6.64 -4.05 -24.17
CA GLU A 91 6.58 -5.43 -23.71
C GLU A 91 6.90 -6.47 -24.80
N ALA A 92 6.64 -6.14 -26.06
CA ALA A 92 6.88 -7.04 -27.19
C ALA A 92 8.38 -7.10 -27.56
N ASN A 93 9.08 -5.96 -27.50
CA ASN A 93 10.50 -5.88 -27.85
C ASN A 93 11.45 -6.00 -26.66
N PHE A 94 10.97 -5.86 -25.42
CA PHE A 94 11.78 -5.87 -24.22
C PHE A 94 12.80 -7.02 -24.14
N PRO A 95 12.43 -8.31 -24.34
CA PRO A 95 13.39 -9.40 -24.25
C PRO A 95 14.51 -9.30 -25.28
N THR A 96 14.16 -8.91 -26.51
CA THR A 96 15.11 -8.72 -27.61
C THR A 96 16.06 -7.57 -27.32
N ILE A 97 15.54 -6.43 -26.86
CA ILE A 97 16.34 -5.25 -26.52
C ILE A 97 17.30 -5.56 -25.38
N LEU A 98 16.82 -6.18 -24.31
CA LEU A 98 17.66 -6.52 -23.15
C LEU A 98 18.78 -7.50 -23.52
N ARG A 99 18.47 -8.52 -24.33
CA ARG A 99 19.45 -9.49 -24.84
C ARG A 99 20.54 -8.81 -25.65
N LEU A 100 20.17 -7.96 -26.61
CA LEU A 100 21.10 -7.26 -27.49
C LEU A 100 21.89 -6.17 -26.75
N ALA A 101 21.25 -5.46 -25.82
CA ALA A 101 21.92 -4.48 -24.96
C ALA A 101 22.98 -5.14 -24.08
N THR A 102 22.69 -6.33 -23.54
CA THR A 102 23.64 -7.11 -22.76
C THR A 102 24.78 -7.66 -23.63
N LYS A 103 24.45 -8.25 -24.79
CA LYS A 103 25.44 -8.78 -25.76
C LYS A 103 26.40 -7.71 -26.25
N TYR A 104 25.89 -6.55 -26.65
CA TYR A 104 26.69 -5.42 -27.12
C TYR A 104 27.12 -4.48 -26.00
N GLN A 105 26.90 -4.81 -24.72
CA GLN A 105 27.33 -4.02 -23.57
C GLN A 105 26.89 -2.54 -23.59
N VAL A 106 25.66 -2.28 -24.01
CA VAL A 106 25.07 -0.93 -24.01
C VAL A 106 24.40 -0.66 -22.67
N LYS A 107 25.17 -0.14 -21.70
CA LYS A 107 24.69 0.09 -20.32
C LYS A 107 23.47 1.00 -20.25
N SER A 108 23.46 2.10 -20.99
CA SER A 108 22.35 3.05 -21.01
C SER A 108 21.03 2.43 -21.46
N LEU A 109 21.08 1.43 -22.34
CA LEU A 109 19.88 0.74 -22.82
C LEU A 109 19.41 -0.35 -21.83
N VAL A 110 20.34 -0.99 -21.12
CA VAL A 110 19.99 -1.87 -19.98
C VAL A 110 19.29 -1.06 -18.89
N GLU A 111 19.81 0.11 -18.52
CA GLU A 111 19.19 1.02 -17.56
C GLU A 111 17.80 1.48 -18.02
N ALA A 112 17.63 1.77 -19.31
CA ALA A 112 16.33 2.11 -19.88
C ALA A 112 15.32 0.95 -19.77
N CYS A 113 15.75 -0.30 -20.00
CA CYS A 113 14.92 -1.48 -19.76
C CYS A 113 14.52 -1.61 -18.29
N GLU A 114 15.43 -1.37 -17.36
CA GLU A 114 15.10 -1.39 -15.93
C GLU A 114 14.11 -0.29 -15.55
N ASN A 115 14.28 0.92 -16.09
CA ASN A 115 13.37 2.04 -15.85
C ASN A 115 11.96 1.78 -16.41
N PHE A 116 11.84 1.09 -17.55
CA PHE A 116 10.56 0.64 -18.08
C PHE A 116 9.80 -0.27 -17.10
N ILE A 117 10.50 -1.10 -16.34
CA ILE A 117 9.90 -1.96 -15.31
C ILE A 117 9.56 -1.18 -14.04
N LEU A 118 10.43 -0.25 -13.64
CA LEU A 118 10.24 0.54 -12.43
C LEU A 118 9.12 1.59 -12.57
N ASP A 119 8.72 1.92 -13.79
CA ASP A 119 7.51 2.71 -14.04
C ASP A 119 6.25 1.88 -13.76
N ALA A 120 5.69 2.09 -12.56
CA ALA A 120 4.48 1.40 -12.11
C ALA A 120 3.26 1.65 -13.01
N ALA A 121 3.18 2.79 -13.72
CA ALA A 121 2.04 3.09 -14.59
C ALA A 121 2.04 2.19 -15.83
N GLU A 122 3.21 1.94 -16.41
CA GLU A 122 3.38 1.03 -17.55
C GLU A 122 3.27 -0.43 -17.12
N LEU A 123 3.92 -0.81 -16.01
CA LEU A 123 3.92 -2.20 -15.53
C LEU A 123 2.51 -2.70 -15.15
N ASN A 124 1.64 -1.84 -14.62
CA ASN A 124 0.28 -2.22 -14.24
C ASN A 124 -0.65 -2.45 -15.45
N LYS A 125 -0.33 -1.91 -16.63
CA LYS A 125 -1.11 -2.12 -17.88
C LYS A 125 -0.85 -3.49 -18.50
N LEU A 126 0.28 -4.14 -18.17
CA LEU A 126 0.69 -5.40 -18.77
C LEU A 126 -0.15 -6.58 -18.28
N ARG A 127 -0.40 -7.53 -19.19
CA ARG A 127 -1.03 -8.82 -18.90
C ARG A 127 -0.05 -9.74 -18.17
N ALA A 128 -0.57 -10.69 -17.40
CA ALA A 128 0.25 -11.56 -16.58
C ALA A 128 1.25 -12.44 -17.38
N ASP A 129 0.90 -12.85 -18.60
CA ASP A 129 1.79 -13.56 -19.53
C ASP A 129 2.95 -12.69 -20.02
N GLN A 130 2.69 -11.40 -20.23
CA GLN A 130 3.71 -10.42 -20.57
C GLN A 130 4.64 -10.20 -19.37
N VAL A 131 4.10 -9.98 -18.17
CA VAL A 131 4.90 -9.84 -16.95
C VAL A 131 5.78 -11.07 -16.70
N LEU A 132 5.26 -12.28 -16.92
CA LEU A 132 6.04 -13.51 -16.83
C LEU A 132 7.21 -13.51 -17.83
N THR A 133 6.97 -13.08 -19.06
CA THR A 133 8.01 -12.97 -20.10
C THR A 133 9.10 -11.99 -19.68
N LEU A 134 8.71 -10.86 -19.08
CA LEU A 134 9.65 -9.87 -18.54
C LEU A 134 10.48 -10.44 -17.38
N ILE A 135 9.88 -11.24 -16.47
CA ILE A 135 10.61 -11.90 -15.37
C ILE A 135 11.68 -12.84 -15.90
N ILE A 136 11.33 -13.65 -16.90
CA ILE A 136 12.27 -14.61 -17.51
C ILE A 136 13.46 -13.85 -18.12
N ALA A 137 13.18 -12.85 -18.96
CA ALA A 137 14.23 -12.05 -19.59
C ALA A 137 15.10 -11.30 -18.57
N ALA A 138 14.48 -10.69 -17.56
CA ALA A 138 15.19 -9.98 -16.49
C ALA A 138 16.10 -10.90 -15.69
N ASN A 139 15.67 -12.13 -15.42
CA ASN A 139 16.46 -13.13 -14.72
C ASN A 139 17.62 -13.65 -15.58
N ASP A 140 17.35 -13.99 -16.84
CA ASP A 140 18.34 -14.55 -17.77
C ASP A 140 19.49 -13.56 -18.07
N HIS A 141 19.19 -12.27 -18.01
CA HIS A 141 20.17 -11.19 -18.19
C HIS A 141 20.61 -10.53 -16.87
N HIS A 142 20.29 -11.14 -15.73
CA HIS A 142 20.77 -10.73 -14.41
C HIS A 142 20.56 -9.24 -14.07
N LEU A 143 19.35 -8.72 -14.37
CA LEU A 143 18.97 -7.36 -13.96
C LEU A 143 19.02 -7.19 -12.44
N ARG A 144 19.04 -5.92 -11.99
CA ARG A 144 19.09 -5.60 -10.56
C ARG A 144 17.97 -6.31 -9.78
N ARG A 145 18.30 -6.76 -8.57
CA ARG A 145 17.36 -7.44 -7.66
C ARG A 145 16.05 -6.65 -7.45
N ALA A 146 16.14 -5.33 -7.30
CA ALA A 146 14.97 -4.46 -7.13
C ALA A 146 13.98 -4.52 -8.31
N VAL A 147 14.48 -4.73 -9.54
CA VAL A 147 13.68 -4.86 -10.76
C VAL A 147 12.91 -6.19 -10.76
N LEU A 148 13.59 -7.28 -10.38
CA LEU A 148 12.96 -8.60 -10.21
C LEU A 148 11.90 -8.56 -9.11
N GLU A 149 12.19 -7.90 -7.98
CA GLU A 149 11.21 -7.73 -6.88
C GLU A 149 9.96 -6.98 -7.35
N HIS A 150 10.10 -5.94 -8.17
CA HIS A 150 8.96 -5.21 -8.76
C HIS A 150 8.08 -6.12 -9.64
N LEU A 151 8.71 -6.91 -10.52
CA LEU A 151 7.98 -7.84 -11.38
C LEU A 151 7.29 -8.95 -10.58
N VAL A 152 7.98 -9.51 -9.57
CA VAL A 152 7.44 -10.52 -8.66
C VAL A 152 6.23 -9.97 -7.89
N LEU A 153 6.34 -8.75 -7.36
CA LEU A 153 5.23 -8.06 -6.69
C LEU A 153 4.04 -7.84 -7.63
N ARG A 154 4.28 -7.40 -8.87
CA ARG A 154 3.22 -7.21 -9.87
C ARG A 154 2.54 -8.54 -10.21
N LEU A 155 3.31 -9.58 -10.52
CA LEU A 155 2.76 -10.88 -10.88
C LEU A 155 2.04 -11.52 -9.69
N GLY A 156 2.55 -11.37 -8.47
CA GLY A 156 1.95 -11.85 -7.23
C GLY A 156 0.55 -11.29 -6.94
N LYS A 157 0.16 -10.16 -7.55
CA LYS A 157 -1.18 -9.57 -7.38
C LYS A 157 -2.29 -10.26 -8.19
N GLU A 158 -1.91 -11.11 -9.16
CA GLU A 158 -2.86 -11.81 -10.03
C GLU A 158 -3.73 -12.82 -9.27
N ASP A 159 -4.90 -13.12 -9.81
CA ASP A 159 -5.84 -14.07 -9.21
C ASP A 159 -5.43 -15.53 -9.45
N ARG A 160 -6.09 -16.44 -8.71
CA ARG A 160 -5.78 -17.87 -8.73
C ARG A 160 -6.01 -18.53 -10.09
N LEU A 161 -7.00 -18.11 -10.87
CA LEU A 161 -7.27 -18.66 -12.20
C LEU A 161 -6.14 -18.29 -13.17
N THR A 162 -5.72 -17.02 -13.12
CA THR A 162 -4.61 -16.52 -13.93
C THR A 162 -3.31 -17.24 -13.58
N PHE A 163 -2.98 -17.40 -12.30
CA PHE A 163 -1.81 -18.15 -11.83
C PHE A 163 -1.77 -19.60 -12.32
N ASN A 164 -2.90 -20.31 -12.24
CA ASN A 164 -3.00 -21.70 -12.69
C ASN A 164 -2.80 -21.81 -14.21
N ARG A 165 -3.25 -20.81 -14.99
CA ARG A 165 -3.07 -20.77 -16.45
C ARG A 165 -1.61 -20.56 -16.86
N LEU A 166 -0.85 -19.77 -16.10
CA LEU A 166 0.52 -19.39 -16.45
C LEU A 166 1.55 -20.53 -16.32
N LYS A 167 1.21 -21.64 -15.64
CA LYS A 167 2.09 -22.81 -15.47
C LYS A 167 3.51 -22.41 -15.01
N LEU A 168 3.58 -21.53 -14.00
CA LEU A 168 4.82 -20.87 -13.54
C LEU A 168 5.97 -21.85 -13.24
N SER A 169 5.67 -23.03 -12.70
CA SER A 169 6.67 -24.06 -12.37
C SER A 169 7.45 -24.59 -13.58
N ARG A 170 6.93 -24.41 -14.80
CA ARG A 170 7.61 -24.81 -16.04
C ARG A 170 8.64 -23.78 -16.50
N PHE A 171 8.41 -22.51 -16.21
CA PHE A 171 9.16 -21.40 -16.81
C PHE A 171 10.08 -20.69 -15.83
N LEU A 172 9.72 -20.66 -14.55
CA LEU A 172 10.52 -19.97 -13.54
C LEU A 172 11.47 -20.93 -12.81
N PRO A 173 12.71 -20.51 -12.54
CA PRO A 173 13.60 -21.18 -11.60
C PRO A 173 12.96 -21.31 -10.21
N SER A 174 13.38 -22.32 -9.44
CA SER A 174 12.80 -22.63 -8.12
C SER A 174 12.72 -21.45 -7.16
N HIS A 175 13.76 -20.59 -7.13
CA HIS A 175 13.80 -19.43 -6.25
C HIS A 175 12.79 -18.34 -6.66
N LEU A 176 12.64 -18.05 -7.95
CA LEU A 176 11.64 -17.08 -8.44
C LEU A 176 10.23 -17.66 -8.35
N TYR A 177 10.05 -18.95 -8.65
CA TYR A 177 8.78 -19.63 -8.43
C TYR A 177 8.34 -19.51 -6.97
N GLY A 178 9.24 -19.83 -6.03
CA GLY A 178 8.96 -19.71 -4.59
C GLY A 178 8.61 -18.28 -4.18
N ALA A 179 9.37 -17.29 -4.67
CA ALA A 179 9.10 -15.88 -4.40
C ALA A 179 7.71 -15.43 -4.90
N VAL A 180 7.38 -15.73 -6.16
CA VAL A 180 6.09 -15.36 -6.76
C VAL A 180 4.92 -16.02 -6.04
N ILE A 181 5.04 -17.31 -5.68
CA ILE A 181 3.99 -18.02 -4.93
C ILE A 181 3.83 -17.45 -3.52
N ALA A 182 4.94 -17.20 -2.81
CA ALA A 182 4.89 -16.62 -1.47
C ALA A 182 4.25 -15.22 -1.48
N THR A 183 4.64 -14.37 -2.44
CA THR A 183 4.03 -13.04 -2.63
C THR A 183 2.55 -13.15 -2.92
N ASN A 184 2.12 -14.08 -3.78
CA ASN A 184 0.70 -14.29 -4.07
C ASN A 184 -0.09 -14.74 -2.85
N MET A 185 0.43 -15.70 -2.08
CA MET A 185 -0.18 -16.14 -0.82
C MET A 185 -0.32 -14.99 0.16
N ASN A 186 0.72 -14.18 0.35
CA ASN A 186 0.68 -13.01 1.22
C ASN A 186 -0.34 -11.96 0.76
N MET A 187 -0.45 -11.72 -0.56
CA MET A 187 -1.42 -10.78 -1.13
C MET A 187 -2.86 -11.28 -1.01
N ILE A 188 -3.09 -12.58 -1.22
CA ILE A 188 -4.40 -13.20 -1.00
C ILE A 188 -4.76 -13.09 0.48
N GLN A 189 -3.84 -13.44 1.37
CA GLN A 189 -4.04 -13.34 2.81
C GLN A 189 -4.34 -11.91 3.25
N ALA A 190 -3.60 -10.91 2.74
CA ALA A 190 -3.87 -9.49 3.02
C ALA A 190 -5.26 -9.05 2.55
N ARG A 191 -5.65 -9.39 1.32
CA ARG A 191 -6.99 -9.08 0.78
C ARG A 191 -8.10 -9.79 1.52
N GLU A 192 -7.88 -11.03 1.94
CA GLU A 192 -8.82 -11.77 2.76
C GLU A 192 -8.93 -11.09 4.14
N ILE A 193 -7.83 -10.72 4.79
CA ILE A 193 -7.85 -9.97 6.06
C ILE A 193 -8.63 -8.66 5.92
N GLU A 194 -8.41 -7.90 4.84
CA GLU A 194 -9.13 -6.68 4.52
C GLU A 194 -10.64 -6.92 4.32
N ARG A 195 -11.01 -8.00 3.62
CA ARG A 195 -12.41 -8.37 3.36
C ARG A 195 -13.13 -8.98 4.56
N MET A 196 -12.40 -9.51 5.52
CA MET A 196 -12.94 -10.27 6.65
C MET A 196 -13.06 -9.42 7.92
N ASN A 197 -13.17 -8.09 7.80
CA ASN A 197 -13.30 -7.16 8.93
C ASN A 197 -12.29 -7.44 10.07
N GLY A 198 -11.07 -7.91 9.73
CA GLY A 198 -10.00 -8.16 10.69
C GLY A 198 -10.04 -9.48 11.47
N HIS A 199 -10.74 -10.51 10.99
CA HIS A 199 -10.61 -11.87 11.57
C HIS A 199 -9.34 -12.59 11.09
N VAL A 200 -8.59 -13.22 12.01
CA VAL A 200 -7.29 -13.87 11.74
C VAL A 200 -7.45 -15.40 11.66
N PHE A 201 -6.83 -16.04 10.66
CA PHE A 201 -6.78 -17.50 10.51
C PHE A 201 -5.39 -18.07 10.78
N ARG A 202 -5.35 -19.34 11.23
CA ARG A 202 -4.14 -20.18 11.20
C ARG A 202 -4.12 -21.01 9.92
N LEU A 203 -2.98 -21.00 9.22
CA LEU A 203 -2.71 -21.82 8.04
C LEU A 203 -2.49 -23.28 8.45
N GLU A 204 -3.42 -24.17 8.10
CA GLU A 204 -3.18 -25.62 8.12
C GLU A 204 -2.82 -26.11 6.71
N ARG A 205 -1.60 -26.63 6.56
CA ARG A 205 -1.12 -27.34 5.34
C ARG A 205 -1.38 -26.59 4.03
N SER A 206 -1.11 -25.29 4.01
CA SER A 206 -1.18 -24.44 2.81
C SER A 206 -2.57 -24.37 2.15
N LYS A 207 -3.63 -24.70 2.91
CA LYS A 207 -5.01 -24.50 2.49
C LYS A 207 -5.69 -23.62 3.53
N VAL A 208 -6.31 -22.54 3.08
CA VAL A 208 -7.33 -21.83 3.88
C VAL A 208 -8.52 -22.78 3.95
N ALA A 209 -8.61 -23.54 5.04
CA ALA A 209 -9.74 -24.42 5.28
C ALA A 209 -10.88 -23.57 5.87
N SER A 210 -11.77 -23.07 5.01
CA SER A 210 -13.07 -22.59 5.47
C SER A 210 -13.93 -23.81 5.82
N ARG A 211 -14.01 -24.14 7.11
CA ARG A 211 -15.14 -24.95 7.59
C ARG A 211 -16.22 -23.97 8.04
N ARG A 212 -17.46 -24.19 7.59
CA ARG A 212 -18.63 -23.65 8.29
C ARG A 212 -18.62 -24.27 9.68
N SER A 213 -18.05 -23.57 10.65
CA SER A 213 -18.08 -23.96 12.06
C SER A 213 -19.03 -23.04 12.80
N MET A 214 -19.80 -23.64 13.71
CA MET A 214 -20.48 -22.87 14.73
C MET A 214 -19.39 -22.30 15.64
N CYS A 215 -19.28 -20.98 15.66
CA CYS A 215 -18.42 -20.25 16.57
C CYS A 215 -18.70 -20.68 18.01
N ASP A 216 -17.73 -21.28 18.71
CA ASP A 216 -17.96 -21.77 20.08
C ASP A 216 -18.36 -20.66 21.05
N LYS A 217 -17.90 -19.43 20.80
CA LYS A 217 -18.20 -18.24 21.61
C LYS A 217 -19.50 -17.54 21.20
N CYS A 218 -19.69 -17.30 19.91
CA CYS A 218 -20.81 -16.50 19.39
C CYS A 218 -22.02 -17.34 18.90
N LYS A 219 -21.94 -18.67 18.98
CA LYS A 219 -22.99 -19.66 18.64
C LYS A 219 -23.64 -19.48 17.26
N LYS A 220 -23.00 -18.75 16.35
CA LYS A 220 -23.43 -18.55 14.96
C LYS A 220 -22.53 -19.32 14.01
N ILE A 221 -23.11 -19.79 12.91
CA ILE A 221 -22.38 -20.38 11.79
C ILE A 221 -21.60 -19.25 11.12
N ILE A 222 -20.30 -19.26 11.30
CA ILE A 222 -19.40 -18.30 10.65
C ILE A 222 -18.47 -19.08 9.73
N GLU A 223 -18.02 -18.42 8.67
CA GLU A 223 -16.92 -18.93 7.85
C GLU A 223 -15.59 -18.55 8.53
N ALA A 224 -15.35 -19.08 9.74
CA ALA A 224 -14.10 -18.94 10.48
C ALA A 224 -13.90 -20.07 11.51
N SER A 225 -12.64 -20.41 11.82
CA SER A 225 -12.28 -21.46 12.78
C SER A 225 -12.27 -21.00 14.25
N HIS A 226 -12.14 -19.70 14.53
CA HIS A 226 -12.32 -19.11 15.87
C HIS A 226 -12.63 -17.60 15.74
N CYS A 227 -13.36 -17.02 16.71
CA CYS A 227 -13.72 -15.60 16.75
C CYS A 227 -13.04 -14.93 17.96
N ASP A 228 -12.07 -14.05 17.70
CA ASP A 228 -11.41 -13.20 18.71
C ASP A 228 -12.13 -11.85 18.93
N GLY A 229 -13.29 -11.67 18.30
CA GLY A 229 -14.23 -10.59 18.55
C GLY A 229 -14.43 -9.56 17.46
N CYS A 230 -15.49 -8.75 17.60
CA CYS A 230 -15.85 -7.75 16.61
C CYS A 230 -15.01 -6.49 16.80
N ARG A 231 -14.23 -6.17 15.77
CA ARG A 231 -13.30 -5.04 15.77
C ARG A 231 -13.99 -3.76 15.35
N LEU A 232 -13.73 -2.71 16.12
CA LEU A 232 -14.16 -1.34 15.93
C LEU A 232 -12.92 -0.50 15.63
N THR A 233 -12.94 0.28 14.54
CA THR A 233 -11.92 1.31 14.36
C THR A 233 -12.25 2.50 15.26
N LEU A 234 -11.24 2.99 15.99
CA LEU A 234 -11.30 4.18 16.80
C LEU A 234 -10.70 5.34 15.99
N TYR A 235 -11.45 6.43 15.84
CA TYR A 235 -10.92 7.64 15.23
C TYR A 235 -10.65 8.68 16.29
N THR A 236 -9.53 9.34 16.12
CA THR A 236 -9.23 10.56 16.86
C THR A 236 -8.86 11.62 15.84
N SER A 237 -9.20 12.87 16.14
CA SER A 237 -8.88 13.98 15.26
C SER A 237 -7.38 14.02 14.98
N ASP A 238 -7.02 13.84 13.71
CA ASP A 238 -5.63 13.76 13.26
C ASP A 238 -4.82 14.98 13.73
N GLY A 239 -3.99 14.78 14.75
CA GLY A 239 -3.01 15.76 15.21
C GLY A 239 -3.58 17.07 15.79
N ALA A 240 -4.88 17.19 16.05
CA ALA A 240 -5.44 18.43 16.65
C ALA A 240 -5.05 18.58 18.13
N TYR A 241 -4.93 17.46 18.85
CA TYR A 241 -4.67 17.45 20.28
C TYR A 241 -3.23 17.02 20.62
N ASN A 242 -2.88 17.07 21.91
CA ASN A 242 -1.55 16.67 22.39
C ASN A 242 -1.36 15.15 22.34
N ALA A 243 -2.43 14.38 22.56
CA ALA A 243 -2.48 12.94 22.38
C ALA A 243 -3.52 12.58 21.32
N HIS A 244 -3.14 11.74 20.36
CA HIS A 244 -4.04 11.24 19.33
C HIS A 244 -3.70 9.80 18.97
N PHE A 245 -4.71 9.03 18.61
CA PHE A 245 -4.60 7.64 18.19
C PHE A 245 -4.61 7.55 16.66
N GLN A 246 -3.62 6.89 16.10
CA GLN A 246 -3.49 6.65 14.65
C GLN A 246 -3.79 5.18 14.35
N ASN A 247 -4.71 4.95 13.41
CA ASN A 247 -5.11 3.61 12.97
C ASN A 247 -5.48 2.67 14.14
N ALA A 248 -6.11 3.22 15.19
CA ALA A 248 -6.45 2.46 16.38
C ALA A 248 -7.65 1.56 16.14
N VAL A 249 -7.55 0.33 16.61
CA VAL A 249 -8.60 -0.68 16.51
C VAL A 249 -8.87 -1.23 17.90
N GLY A 250 -10.13 -1.19 18.33
CA GLY A 250 -10.62 -1.84 19.54
C GLY A 250 -11.43 -3.10 19.22
N ALA A 251 -11.60 -3.99 20.20
CA ALA A 251 -12.49 -5.15 20.16
C ALA A 251 -13.46 -5.10 21.33
N THR A 252 -14.75 -5.36 21.08
CA THR A 252 -15.80 -5.27 22.10
C THR A 252 -16.14 -6.64 22.69
N TYR A 253 -16.27 -6.70 24.01
CA TYR A 253 -16.65 -7.89 24.77
C TYR A 253 -17.71 -7.55 25.82
N ASP A 254 -18.49 -8.56 26.22
CA ASP A 254 -19.40 -8.46 27.36
C ASP A 254 -18.69 -8.62 28.71
N ASN A 255 -19.45 -8.54 29.80
CA ASN A 255 -18.96 -8.67 31.16
C ASN A 255 -18.35 -10.05 31.49
N ALA A 256 -18.61 -11.08 30.67
CA ALA A 256 -18.01 -12.40 30.80
C ALA A 256 -16.74 -12.56 29.95
N GLY A 257 -16.28 -11.49 29.27
CA GLY A 257 -15.17 -11.54 28.34
C GLY A 257 -15.52 -12.24 27.02
N THR A 258 -16.80 -12.43 26.72
CA THR A 258 -17.24 -13.01 25.45
C THR A 258 -17.34 -11.90 24.41
N PRO A 259 -16.82 -12.11 23.18
CA PRO A 259 -16.92 -11.08 22.16
C PRO A 259 -18.36 -10.68 21.85
N SER A 260 -18.58 -9.37 21.82
CA SER A 260 -19.91 -8.78 21.65
C SER A 260 -20.07 -8.21 20.24
N CYS A 261 -20.98 -8.82 19.48
CA CYS A 261 -21.27 -8.50 18.08
C CYS A 261 -22.78 -8.45 17.84
N TYR A 262 -23.26 -7.44 17.11
CA TYR A 262 -24.65 -7.38 16.65
C TYR A 262 -24.68 -7.18 15.14
N GLN A 263 -25.40 -8.06 14.42
CA GLN A 263 -25.46 -8.04 12.94
C GLN A 263 -24.09 -7.94 12.23
N SER A 264 -23.08 -8.67 12.76
CA SER A 264 -21.69 -8.64 12.26
C SER A 264 -20.97 -7.31 12.43
N LYS A 265 -21.47 -6.43 13.31
CA LYS A 265 -20.87 -5.16 13.70
C LYS A 265 -20.49 -5.16 15.18
N PRO A 266 -19.53 -4.32 15.60
CA PRO A 266 -19.20 -4.13 17.01
C PRO A 266 -20.43 -3.74 17.81
N ASN A 267 -20.58 -4.37 18.98
CA ASN A 267 -21.69 -4.08 19.89
C ASN A 267 -21.13 -3.82 21.28
N LEU A 268 -21.33 -2.62 21.80
CA LEU A 268 -20.92 -2.29 23.16
C LEU A 268 -21.93 -2.87 24.15
N LYS A 269 -21.45 -3.68 25.08
CA LYS A 269 -22.22 -4.22 26.21
C LYS A 269 -21.90 -3.41 27.45
N LEU A 270 -22.91 -3.05 28.21
CA LEU A 270 -22.78 -2.32 29.46
C LEU A 270 -23.44 -3.13 30.58
N PRO A 271 -22.67 -3.65 31.56
CA PRO A 271 -21.20 -3.64 31.64
C PRO A 271 -20.53 -4.52 30.58
N GLY A 272 -19.28 -4.21 30.25
CA GLY A 272 -18.49 -4.94 29.25
C GLY A 272 -17.07 -4.42 29.17
N THR A 273 -16.32 -4.82 28.14
CA THR A 273 -14.94 -4.35 27.96
C THR A 273 -14.66 -3.98 26.50
N LEU A 274 -13.80 -2.99 26.32
CA LEU A 274 -13.24 -2.58 25.03
C LEU A 274 -11.73 -2.77 25.09
N GLN A 275 -11.18 -3.71 24.32
CA GLN A 275 -9.74 -3.98 24.28
C GLN A 275 -9.11 -3.31 23.06
N LEU A 276 -8.06 -2.52 23.25
CA LEU A 276 -7.24 -1.99 22.16
C LEU A 276 -6.39 -3.11 21.56
N VAL A 277 -6.50 -3.34 20.26
CA VAL A 277 -5.89 -4.48 19.55
C VAL A 277 -4.69 -4.05 18.70
N SER A 278 -4.78 -2.88 18.06
CA SER A 278 -3.73 -2.39 17.17
C SER A 278 -3.83 -0.88 16.97
N GLY A 279 -2.79 -0.27 16.41
CA GLY A 279 -2.68 1.16 16.14
C GLY A 279 -1.57 1.81 16.96
N GLN A 280 -1.51 3.12 16.95
CA GLN A 280 -0.50 3.89 17.65
C GLN A 280 -1.14 4.98 18.49
N LEU A 281 -0.69 5.15 19.73
CA LEU A 281 -0.94 6.35 20.52
C LEU A 281 0.26 7.30 20.34
N VAL A 282 0.03 8.47 19.77
CA VAL A 282 1.06 9.50 19.61
C VAL A 282 0.81 10.59 20.65
N VAL A 283 1.81 10.84 21.48
CA VAL A 283 1.81 11.90 22.51
C VAL A 283 2.91 12.90 22.19
N LYS A 284 2.54 14.15 21.91
CA LYS A 284 3.48 15.20 21.49
C LYS A 284 4.32 15.75 22.64
N ASN A 285 3.67 16.07 23.75
CA ASN A 285 4.31 16.67 24.94
C ASN A 285 3.93 15.90 26.20
N ALA A 286 4.80 15.95 27.21
CA ALA A 286 4.56 15.28 28.49
C ALA A 286 3.38 15.95 29.21
N MET A 287 2.53 15.15 29.86
CA MET A 287 1.38 15.65 30.60
C MET A 287 1.29 15.01 31.96
N ASN A 288 0.97 15.80 32.98
CA ASN A 288 0.57 15.27 34.28
C ASN A 288 -0.94 15.02 34.29
N LEU A 289 -1.32 13.74 34.26
CA LEU A 289 -2.71 13.30 34.22
C LEU A 289 -3.22 12.84 35.61
N VAL A 290 -2.41 12.96 36.65
CA VAL A 290 -2.76 12.53 38.00
C VAL A 290 -3.63 13.59 38.69
N GLY A 291 -4.84 13.20 39.12
CA GLY A 291 -5.70 13.99 40.00
C GLY A 291 -6.61 15.03 39.35
N SER A 292 -6.42 15.38 38.07
CA SER A 292 -7.23 16.41 37.38
C SER A 292 -7.74 16.00 35.99
N THR A 293 -7.67 14.71 35.64
CA THR A 293 -8.12 14.23 34.33
C THR A 293 -9.56 13.71 34.39
N GLN A 294 -10.42 14.37 33.62
CA GLN A 294 -11.81 14.00 33.44
C GLN A 294 -12.03 13.61 31.99
N ALA A 295 -12.87 12.60 31.78
CA ALA A 295 -13.37 12.26 30.48
C ALA A 295 -14.79 12.82 30.35
N LEU A 296 -15.00 13.62 29.32
CA LEU A 296 -16.26 14.30 29.01
C LEU A 296 -16.95 13.53 27.88
N LEU A 297 -18.08 12.93 28.20
CA LEU A 297 -18.84 12.13 27.24
C LEU A 297 -19.77 13.03 26.42
N THR A 298 -19.77 12.82 25.11
CA THR A 298 -20.83 13.25 24.20
C THR A 298 -21.49 12.00 23.65
N LEU A 299 -22.80 11.87 23.86
CA LEU A 299 -23.55 10.67 23.50
C LEU A 299 -24.82 11.06 22.75
N LYS A 300 -24.96 10.60 21.52
CA LYS A 300 -26.10 10.93 20.64
C LYS A 300 -26.76 9.67 20.12
N LYS A 301 -28.07 9.53 20.36
CA LYS A 301 -28.87 8.43 19.85
C LYS A 301 -29.28 8.70 18.41
N ASP A 302 -29.31 7.64 17.61
CA ASP A 302 -30.03 7.65 16.34
C ASP A 302 -31.55 7.57 16.59
N SER A 303 -32.11 8.65 17.12
CA SER A 303 -33.53 8.75 17.42
C SER A 303 -33.92 10.23 17.44
N TRP A 304 -34.94 10.57 16.67
CA TRP A 304 -35.51 11.92 16.65
C TRP A 304 -36.11 12.34 18.00
N LEU A 305 -36.54 11.38 18.83
CA LEU A 305 -37.18 11.62 20.11
C LEU A 305 -36.16 11.79 21.25
N ILE A 306 -35.07 11.00 21.24
CA ILE A 306 -34.07 11.01 22.33
C ILE A 306 -32.90 11.95 22.01
N GLY A 307 -32.41 11.95 20.76
CA GLY A 307 -31.34 12.85 20.30
C GLY A 307 -30.06 12.77 21.14
N THR A 308 -29.50 13.94 21.46
CA THR A 308 -28.29 14.08 22.28
C THR A 308 -28.63 13.90 23.76
N VAL A 309 -27.92 13.00 24.41
CA VAL A 309 -28.10 12.63 25.82
C VAL A 309 -27.02 13.25 26.70
N CYS A 310 -25.77 13.15 26.28
CA CYS A 310 -24.65 13.85 26.89
C CYS A 310 -24.02 14.76 25.83
N ASP A 311 -23.58 15.94 26.23
CA ASP A 311 -22.92 16.92 25.39
C ASP A 311 -21.76 17.54 26.17
N HIS A 312 -20.52 17.19 25.79
CA HIS A 312 -19.28 17.60 26.44
C HIS A 312 -19.34 17.42 27.97
N GLY A 313 -19.82 16.26 28.41
CA GLY A 313 -19.94 15.91 29.81
C GLY A 313 -21.13 16.53 30.55
N SER A 314 -21.98 17.30 29.89
CA SER A 314 -23.22 17.81 30.48
C SER A 314 -24.41 16.98 29.99
N SER A 315 -25.31 16.59 30.90
CA SER A 315 -26.53 15.91 30.53
C SER A 315 -27.49 16.86 29.81
N LYS A 316 -28.11 16.35 28.74
CA LYS A 316 -29.21 16.97 28.02
C LYS A 316 -30.52 16.22 28.20
N ASN A 317 -30.50 15.14 28.99
CA ASN A 317 -31.66 14.30 29.26
C ASN A 317 -32.01 14.33 30.75
N PRO A 318 -33.24 14.71 31.15
CA PRO A 318 -33.64 14.77 32.57
C PRO A 318 -33.49 13.46 33.35
N LEU A 319 -33.42 12.32 32.66
CA LEU A 319 -33.29 10.99 33.25
C LEU A 319 -31.83 10.58 33.52
N ILE A 320 -30.86 11.38 33.05
CA ILE A 320 -29.43 11.08 33.17
C ILE A 320 -28.76 12.23 33.92
N PRO A 321 -28.13 11.98 35.09
CA PRO A 321 -27.43 13.02 35.82
C PRO A 321 -26.11 13.41 35.13
N ASP A 322 -25.63 14.64 35.34
CA ASP A 322 -24.33 15.11 34.82
C ASP A 322 -23.15 14.23 35.27
N SER A 323 -23.28 13.56 36.43
CA SER A 323 -22.28 12.61 36.93
C SER A 323 -22.06 11.42 36.00
N ASP A 324 -23.04 11.05 35.18
CA ASP A 324 -22.95 9.90 34.28
C ASP A 324 -22.39 10.30 32.92
N CYS A 325 -22.33 11.61 32.63
CA CYS A 325 -21.68 12.16 31.45
C CYS A 325 -20.19 12.53 31.71
N LYS A 326 -19.73 12.49 32.98
CA LYS A 326 -18.34 12.80 33.37
C LYS A 326 -17.75 11.67 34.18
N PHE A 327 -16.59 11.16 33.79
CA PHE A 327 -15.90 10.14 34.57
C PHE A 327 -14.43 10.46 34.78
N ALA A 328 -13.92 10.09 35.96
CA ALA A 328 -12.51 10.21 36.27
C ALA A 328 -11.73 9.12 35.52
N LEU A 329 -10.96 9.50 34.51
CA LEU A 329 -10.21 8.54 33.69
C LEU A 329 -8.98 7.99 34.42
N CYS A 330 -8.34 8.84 35.24
CA CYS A 330 -7.02 8.58 35.81
C CYS A 330 -7.02 8.55 37.35
N GLY A 331 -8.17 8.25 37.98
CA GLY A 331 -8.30 8.25 39.44
C GLY A 331 -7.31 7.32 40.13
N ASN A 332 -7.30 6.03 39.76
CA ASN A 332 -6.35 5.04 40.23
C ASN A 332 -5.33 4.71 39.12
N ALA A 333 -4.62 5.72 38.64
CA ALA A 333 -3.49 5.62 37.69
C ALA A 333 -3.59 4.43 36.73
N THR A 334 -4.62 4.43 35.88
CA THR A 334 -4.75 3.41 34.85
C THR A 334 -3.54 3.48 33.92
N THR A 335 -3.11 2.33 33.46
CA THR A 335 -2.01 2.13 32.52
C THR A 335 -2.14 3.02 31.27
N LEU A 336 -3.36 3.25 30.79
CA LEU A 336 -3.69 4.20 29.72
C LEU A 336 -3.27 5.65 30.04
N CYS A 337 -3.42 6.10 31.29
CA CYS A 337 -3.00 7.44 31.70
C CYS A 337 -1.48 7.58 31.76
N THR A 338 -0.75 6.51 32.06
CA THR A 338 0.73 6.54 31.97
C THR A 338 1.16 6.71 30.52
N ALA A 339 0.53 5.99 29.60
CA ALA A 339 0.81 6.12 28.16
C ALA A 339 0.45 7.51 27.63
N LEU A 340 -0.72 8.06 28.00
CA LEU A 340 -1.15 9.40 27.59
C LEU A 340 -0.26 10.52 28.16
N GLY A 341 0.40 10.30 29.30
CA GLY A 341 1.32 11.27 29.91
C GLY A 341 2.74 11.25 29.36
N THR A 342 3.12 10.18 28.66
CA THR A 342 4.51 9.93 28.23
C THR A 342 4.70 10.30 26.76
N PRO A 343 5.58 11.26 26.41
CA PRO A 343 5.86 11.62 25.02
C PRO A 343 6.35 10.44 24.20
N GLY A 344 5.96 10.40 22.93
CA GLY A 344 6.40 9.40 21.98
C GLY A 344 5.25 8.72 21.23
N THR A 345 5.60 7.72 20.45
CA THR A 345 4.67 6.88 19.70
C THR A 345 4.64 5.50 20.36
N HIS A 346 3.50 5.12 20.90
CA HIS A 346 3.30 3.87 21.61
C HIS A 346 2.43 2.93 20.77
N SER A 347 2.93 1.73 20.49
CA SER A 347 2.23 0.71 19.69
C SER A 347 1.15 0.02 20.53
N LEU A 348 -0.13 0.20 20.19
CA LEU A 348 -1.25 -0.31 20.99
C LEU A 348 -1.30 -1.85 21.08
N GLY A 349 -0.69 -2.56 20.12
CA GLY A 349 -0.60 -4.03 20.13
C GLY A 349 0.57 -4.59 20.93
N GLU A 350 1.56 -3.76 21.26
CA GLU A 350 2.79 -4.15 22.00
C GLU A 350 2.86 -3.48 23.39
N ILE A 351 1.89 -2.61 23.67
CA ILE A 351 1.75 -1.86 24.92
C ILE A 351 1.68 -2.79 26.16
N GLU A 352 1.20 -4.04 25.99
CA GLU A 352 1.24 -5.09 27.03
C GLU A 352 2.67 -5.54 27.36
N GLY A 353 3.57 -5.59 26.38
CA GLY A 353 4.97 -6.04 26.53
C GLY A 353 5.93 -4.93 26.94
N ASP A 354 5.81 -3.74 26.33
CA ASP A 354 6.79 -2.65 26.50
C ASP A 354 6.53 -1.80 27.75
N LEU A 355 5.28 -1.71 28.21
CA LEU A 355 4.87 -0.86 29.32
C LEU A 355 4.08 -1.63 30.41
N GLY A 356 3.85 -2.93 30.24
CA GLY A 356 3.04 -3.74 31.17
C GLY A 356 1.55 -3.34 31.20
N ILE A 357 1.06 -2.73 30.11
CA ILE A 357 -0.27 -2.11 30.04
C ILE A 357 -1.25 -3.09 29.40
N ASN A 358 -2.25 -3.55 30.13
CA ASN A 358 -3.40 -4.21 29.51
C ASN A 358 -4.24 -3.15 28.79
N GLY A 359 -4.40 -3.26 27.47
CA GLY A 359 -5.14 -2.31 26.62
C GLY A 359 -6.67 -2.34 26.81
N THR A 360 -7.16 -2.86 27.93
CA THR A 360 -8.57 -3.05 28.23
C THR A 360 -9.17 -1.84 28.93
N ILE A 361 -10.26 -1.31 28.39
CA ILE A 361 -11.13 -0.31 28.99
C ILE A 361 -12.37 -1.03 29.51
N GLU A 362 -12.57 -1.01 30.82
CA GLU A 362 -13.80 -1.51 31.43
C GLU A 362 -14.94 -0.50 31.22
N LEU A 363 -16.06 -1.00 30.70
CA LEU A 363 -17.25 -0.21 30.50
C LEU A 363 -18.16 -0.36 31.73
N PRO A 364 -18.62 0.75 32.33
CA PRO A 364 -19.30 0.72 33.61
C PRO A 364 -20.67 0.02 33.51
N ALA A 365 -21.09 -0.54 34.64
CA ALA A 365 -22.49 -0.91 34.83
C ALA A 365 -23.31 0.36 35.01
N LEU A 366 -24.42 0.49 34.27
CA LEU A 366 -25.35 1.61 34.39
C LEU A 366 -26.65 1.12 35.04
N SER A 367 -27.39 2.05 35.66
CA SER A 367 -28.67 1.72 36.29
C SER A 367 -29.69 1.25 35.25
N ASP A 368 -30.62 0.37 35.65
CA ASP A 368 -31.65 -0.21 34.77
C ASP A 368 -32.50 0.86 34.06
N ALA A 369 -32.74 1.99 34.74
CA ALA A 369 -33.48 3.13 34.19
C ALA A 369 -32.77 3.76 32.98
N ILE A 370 -31.44 3.84 33.02
CA ILE A 370 -30.61 4.41 31.95
C ILE A 370 -30.45 3.39 30.82
N MET A 371 -30.34 2.10 31.15
CA MET A 371 -30.19 1.02 30.16
C MET A 371 -31.37 0.89 29.19
N GLY A 372 -32.60 1.13 29.65
CA GLY A 372 -33.78 1.16 28.78
C GLY A 372 -33.71 2.25 27.70
N ILE A 373 -33.06 3.37 28.01
CA ILE A 373 -32.83 4.48 27.08
C ILE A 373 -31.64 4.17 26.17
N LEU A 374 -30.59 3.54 26.70
CA LEU A 374 -29.33 3.28 26.01
C LEU A 374 -29.36 2.14 24.98
N LYS A 375 -30.39 1.31 24.94
CA LYS A 375 -30.50 0.30 23.89
C LYS A 375 -30.69 0.96 22.51
N GLY A 376 -29.87 0.58 21.53
CA GLY A 376 -30.01 1.01 20.13
C GLY A 376 -28.71 1.52 19.51
N ARG A 377 -28.84 2.35 18.48
CA ARG A 377 -27.73 2.91 17.69
C ARG A 377 -27.27 4.26 18.25
N TRP A 378 -25.96 4.43 18.41
CA TRP A 378 -25.35 5.59 19.07
C TRP A 378 -24.11 6.12 18.36
N GLN A 379 -23.86 7.41 18.57
CA GLN A 379 -22.56 8.05 18.38
C GLN A 379 -22.03 8.44 19.75
N ALA A 380 -20.78 8.09 20.02
CA ALA A 380 -20.08 8.44 21.25
C ALA A 380 -18.79 9.20 20.90
N THR A 381 -18.57 10.32 21.58
CA THR A 381 -17.28 11.01 21.60
C THR A 381 -16.83 11.13 23.04
N LEU A 382 -15.56 10.87 23.29
CA LEU A 382 -14.93 10.98 24.58
C LEU A 382 -13.80 11.99 24.53
N ASP A 383 -14.00 13.14 25.16
CA ASP A 383 -12.97 14.17 25.27
C ASP A 383 -12.23 14.02 26.60
N ILE A 384 -10.93 13.79 26.53
CA ILE A 384 -10.07 13.69 27.70
C ILE A 384 -9.59 15.10 28.02
N GLN A 385 -10.01 15.62 29.17
CA GLN A 385 -9.68 16.95 29.65
C GLN A 385 -8.74 16.84 30.85
N THR A 386 -7.65 17.61 30.85
CA THR A 386 -6.81 17.84 32.04
C THR A 386 -6.63 19.33 32.25
N GLN A 387 -6.78 19.79 33.50
CA GLN A 387 -6.64 21.20 33.87
C GLN A 387 -7.48 22.16 32.98
N GLY A 388 -8.68 21.71 32.58
CA GLY A 388 -9.58 22.49 31.72
C GLY A 388 -9.28 22.44 30.21
N THR A 389 -8.19 21.82 29.78
CA THR A 389 -7.83 21.70 28.35
C THR A 389 -8.07 20.29 27.83
N VAL A 390 -8.71 20.16 26.67
CA VAL A 390 -8.91 18.87 26.00
C VAL A 390 -7.57 18.45 25.37
N VAL A 391 -7.08 17.28 25.78
CA VAL A 391 -5.77 16.75 25.37
C VAL A 391 -5.86 15.53 24.46
N ALA A 392 -7.04 14.92 24.36
CA ALA A 392 -7.38 13.92 23.36
C ALA A 392 -8.90 13.91 23.15
N SER A 393 -9.34 13.52 21.95
CA SER A 393 -10.75 13.31 21.63
C SER A 393 -10.90 12.00 20.86
N ILE A 394 -11.72 11.09 21.37
CA ILE A 394 -11.92 9.75 20.84
C ILE A 394 -13.35 9.62 20.36
N LYS A 395 -13.55 9.36 19.06
CA LYS A 395 -14.87 9.19 18.45
C LYS A 395 -15.13 7.72 18.11
N ILE A 396 -16.33 7.25 18.46
CA ILE A 396 -16.80 5.88 18.29
C ILE A 396 -18.25 5.90 17.73
N PRO A 397 -18.54 5.22 16.61
CA PRO A 397 -17.61 4.58 15.67
C PRO A 397 -16.94 5.59 14.74
N SER A 398 -15.83 5.19 14.12
CA SER A 398 -15.13 6.01 13.12
C SER A 398 -15.44 5.67 11.67
N ASN A 399 -15.74 4.41 11.40
CA ASN A 399 -15.97 3.85 10.07
C ASN A 399 -17.45 3.62 9.75
N GLU A 400 -18.31 3.77 10.75
CA GLU A 400 -19.76 3.68 10.62
C GLU A 400 -20.41 4.92 11.20
N ASP A 401 -21.66 5.20 10.80
CA ASP A 401 -22.40 6.34 11.35
C ASP A 401 -22.82 6.10 12.81
N TYR A 402 -23.01 4.84 13.23
CA TYR A 402 -23.51 4.49 14.56
C TYR A 402 -23.00 3.13 15.06
N ILE A 403 -22.84 2.99 16.38
CA ILE A 403 -22.53 1.73 17.06
C ILE A 403 -23.76 1.22 17.80
N ASP A 404 -23.99 -0.09 17.76
CA ASP A 404 -25.05 -0.71 18.55
C ASP A 404 -24.62 -0.88 20.01
N VAL A 405 -25.52 -0.51 20.92
CA VAL A 405 -25.37 -0.67 22.37
C VAL A 405 -26.48 -1.58 22.87
N GLN A 406 -26.11 -2.62 23.61
CA GLN A 406 -27.02 -3.60 24.21
C GLN A 406 -26.69 -3.88 25.66
N GLN A 407 -27.68 -4.44 26.37
CA GLN A 407 -27.52 -5.06 27.67
C GLN A 407 -26.75 -6.36 27.57
#